data_AF-A0A261Y6R0-F1
#
_entry.id   AF-A0A261Y6R0-F1
#
_cell.length_a   1.000
_cell.length_b   1.000
_cell.length_c   1.000
_cell.angle_alpha   90.00
_cell.angle_beta   90.00
_cell.angle_gamma   90.00
#
_symmetry.space_group_name_H-M   'P 1'
#
loop_
_entity.id
_entity.type
_entity.pdbx_description
1 polymer ?
#
loop_
_entity_poly.entity_id
_entity_poly.type
_entity_poly.pdbx_seq_one_letter_code
_entity_poly.pdbx_strand_id
1 'polypeptide(L)'
;MVSATETGLSTALQDAFTRTIGSLNVDAEFRIRCFRTEPELRKPPFRQPFEHGVAFQCGLTRELVLASYTQKPNDALHEDEDDEVLFCALEVDHYTITATDPNDASVRDLVYIAKVDTSGYVPQTPLGTPTRPTRHLIEAYLSCLPPSEVYLFARAQPQYLFHASANNAQKRALNDRQLIRWWKDVLGSISSAKTERWWYIPGVDTENEAKSLISDRTAAGHWVYGYPYAKTDDAWTMIPRFPDDPKTRLLKSYAGNTTSKSEEASQSAVGNEDDEEEEEQGANSVTDEEEKPKTTDAGAGTRSDSHGQEPDYTETEPTNLTQHPKAVANPRVMSVHTFWELVSIGEECGAGRLGGFFAIKPLTPSTTVSRPSWNVTWDVFVTIWNTLMKGDFSQLTSAQQATQQVLKEAARLGIVPWKVKTHFNATLATTKRVRDEPVVHNLQSIIRKKKKA
;
A
#
# COMPACT_ATOMS: atom_id res chain seq x y z
N MET A 1 9.16 -7.28 -35.99
CA MET A 1 7.72 -7.03 -36.21
C MET A 1 7.03 -7.31 -34.90
N VAL A 2 6.62 -6.27 -34.18
CA VAL A 2 5.86 -6.35 -32.92
C VAL A 2 4.41 -6.68 -33.32
N SER A 3 3.90 -7.80 -32.84
CA SER A 3 2.59 -8.36 -33.18
C SER A 3 1.47 -7.48 -32.63
N ALA A 4 0.39 -7.29 -33.40
CA ALA A 4 -0.75 -6.42 -33.06
C ALA A 4 -1.56 -6.83 -31.81
N THR A 5 -1.18 -7.91 -31.11
CA THR A 5 -1.73 -8.34 -29.81
C THR A 5 -0.88 -7.90 -28.61
N GLU A 6 0.31 -7.33 -28.84
CA GLU A 6 1.31 -6.98 -27.81
C GLU A 6 1.02 -5.65 -27.07
N THR A 7 -0.06 -4.94 -27.42
CA THR A 7 -0.29 -3.54 -27.07
C THR A 7 -1.33 -3.27 -25.97
N GLY A 8 -2.20 -4.22 -25.61
CA GLY A 8 -3.43 -3.93 -24.82
C GLY A 8 -3.24 -3.14 -23.52
N LEU A 9 -2.48 -3.65 -22.55
CA LEU A 9 -2.28 -2.98 -21.25
C LEU A 9 -1.34 -1.76 -21.35
N SER A 10 -0.33 -1.84 -22.23
CA SER A 10 0.62 -0.76 -22.50
C SER A 10 -0.11 0.45 -23.08
N THR A 11 -0.93 0.24 -24.11
CA THR A 11 -1.79 1.26 -24.73
C THR A 11 -2.90 1.72 -23.80
N ALA A 12 -3.52 0.84 -23.02
CA ALA A 12 -4.56 1.23 -22.07
C ALA A 12 -4.02 2.12 -20.95
N LEU A 13 -2.90 1.72 -20.33
CA LEU A 13 -2.19 2.56 -19.35
C LEU A 13 -1.75 3.85 -20.01
N GLN A 14 -1.32 3.76 -21.26
CA GLN A 14 -0.93 4.91 -22.05
C GLN A 14 -2.05 5.94 -22.14
N ASP A 15 -3.21 5.50 -22.61
CA ASP A 15 -4.34 6.35 -22.83
C ASP A 15 -4.91 6.85 -21.50
N ALA A 16 -4.95 6.02 -20.46
CA ALA A 16 -5.45 6.38 -19.14
C ALA A 16 -4.58 7.45 -18.47
N PHE A 17 -3.26 7.27 -18.49
CA PHE A 17 -2.36 8.27 -17.93
C PHE A 17 -2.32 9.53 -18.82
N THR A 18 -2.37 9.42 -20.15
CA THR A 18 -2.51 10.60 -21.04
C THR A 18 -3.76 11.42 -20.73
N ARG A 19 -4.92 10.76 -20.54
CA ARG A 19 -6.17 11.44 -20.21
C ARG A 19 -6.11 12.19 -18.88
N THR A 20 -5.47 11.60 -17.88
CA THR A 20 -5.42 12.16 -16.53
C THR A 20 -4.33 13.23 -16.42
N ILE A 21 -3.14 12.97 -16.99
CA ILE A 21 -1.97 13.85 -16.95
C ILE A 21 -2.08 15.03 -17.91
N GLY A 22 -2.82 14.90 -19.03
CA GLY A 22 -3.02 15.99 -20.00
C GLY A 22 -3.78 17.19 -19.44
N SER A 23 -4.41 17.04 -18.27
CA SER A 23 -5.00 18.14 -17.51
C SER A 23 -3.96 19.01 -16.78
N LEU A 24 -2.71 18.54 -16.67
CA LEU A 24 -1.64 19.30 -16.07
C LEU A 24 -1.15 20.35 -17.08
N ASN A 25 -1.23 21.62 -16.69
CA ASN A 25 -0.60 22.72 -17.41
C ASN A 25 0.92 22.69 -17.15
N VAL A 26 1.61 21.71 -17.73
CA VAL A 26 3.06 21.54 -17.69
C VAL A 26 3.58 21.21 -19.08
N ASP A 27 4.76 21.71 -19.42
CA ASP A 27 5.47 21.37 -20.66
C ASP A 27 6.59 20.37 -20.32
N ALA A 28 6.22 19.10 -20.32
CA ALA A 28 7.11 18.00 -19.98
C ALA A 28 6.81 16.77 -20.86
N GLU A 29 7.86 15.98 -21.11
CA GLU A 29 7.71 14.63 -21.64
C GLU A 29 7.84 13.63 -20.50
N PHE A 30 6.76 12.89 -20.22
CA PHE A 30 6.76 11.79 -19.26
C PHE A 30 7.12 10.49 -19.97
N ARG A 31 7.83 9.62 -19.24
CA ARG A 31 8.16 8.26 -19.70
C ARG A 31 7.78 7.26 -18.63
N ILE A 32 7.10 6.20 -19.03
CA ILE A 32 6.68 5.12 -18.14
C ILE A 32 7.28 3.82 -18.65
N ARG A 33 8.01 3.14 -17.75
CA ARG A 33 8.58 1.81 -17.97
C ARG A 33 7.94 0.90 -16.96
N CYS A 34 7.42 -0.24 -17.41
CA CYS A 34 6.95 -1.27 -16.51
C CYS A 34 7.87 -2.48 -16.69
N PHE A 35 8.15 -3.18 -15.61
CA PHE A 35 8.96 -4.40 -15.57
C PHE A 35 8.10 -5.44 -14.88
N ARG A 36 7.77 -6.53 -15.58
CA ARG A 36 6.93 -7.60 -15.04
C ARG A 36 7.70 -8.91 -15.05
N THR A 37 7.74 -9.62 -13.94
CA THR A 37 8.34 -10.97 -13.90
C THR A 37 7.50 -11.99 -14.66
N GLU A 38 8.11 -13.08 -15.09
CA GLU A 38 7.34 -14.27 -15.46
C GLU A 38 6.45 -14.74 -14.29
N PRO A 39 5.25 -15.31 -14.57
CA PRO A 39 4.39 -15.83 -13.53
C PRO A 39 5.06 -16.99 -12.78
N GLU A 40 5.26 -16.82 -11.47
CA GLU A 40 5.73 -17.86 -10.56
C GLU A 40 4.52 -18.59 -9.97
N LEU A 41 4.54 -19.93 -9.95
CA LEU A 41 3.48 -20.70 -9.28
C LEU A 41 3.65 -20.64 -7.77
N ARG A 42 2.59 -20.22 -7.07
CA ARG A 42 2.59 -20.02 -5.61
C ARG A 42 1.31 -20.54 -4.97
N LYS A 43 1.33 -20.68 -3.65
CA LYS A 43 0.09 -20.83 -2.87
C LYS A 43 -0.70 -19.51 -2.94
N PRO A 44 -2.04 -19.55 -3.06
CA PRO A 44 -2.85 -18.34 -2.99
C PRO A 44 -2.61 -17.55 -1.69
N PRO A 45 -2.80 -16.22 -1.69
CA PRO A 45 -2.60 -15.40 -0.49
C PRO A 45 -3.60 -15.72 0.63
N PHE A 46 -4.71 -16.42 0.35
CA PHE A 46 -5.69 -16.88 1.34
C PHE A 46 -5.63 -18.40 1.50
N ARG A 47 -6.03 -18.94 2.67
CA ARG A 47 -6.02 -20.39 2.91
C ARG A 47 -7.35 -21.10 2.67
N GLN A 48 -8.52 -20.51 2.96
CA GLN A 48 -9.82 -21.18 2.72
C GLN A 48 -11.06 -20.25 2.75
N PRO A 49 -12.23 -20.74 2.25
CA PRO A 49 -12.37 -21.91 1.40
C PRO A 49 -12.64 -21.43 -0.02
N PHE A 50 -11.80 -21.84 -0.96
CA PHE A 50 -12.35 -22.01 -2.29
C PHE A 50 -13.38 -23.14 -2.18
N GLU A 51 -14.62 -22.85 -2.54
CA GLU A 51 -15.76 -23.72 -2.28
C GLU A 51 -15.49 -25.15 -2.79
N HIS A 52 -15.72 -26.15 -1.93
CA HIS A 52 -15.92 -27.55 -2.32
C HIS A 52 -14.75 -28.30 -3.00
N GLY A 53 -13.53 -28.21 -2.47
CA GLY A 53 -12.45 -29.13 -2.87
C GLY A 53 -11.96 -28.94 -4.32
N VAL A 54 -12.35 -27.84 -4.96
CA VAL A 54 -11.80 -27.41 -6.25
C VAL A 54 -10.34 -27.03 -5.99
N ALA A 55 -9.42 -27.65 -6.73
CA ALA A 55 -8.02 -27.24 -6.69
C ALA A 55 -7.87 -25.93 -7.48
N PHE A 56 -6.92 -25.09 -7.07
CA PHE A 56 -6.64 -23.82 -7.72
C PHE A 56 -5.17 -23.75 -8.06
N GLN A 57 -4.87 -23.10 -9.18
CA GLN A 57 -3.54 -22.67 -9.53
C GLN A 57 -3.45 -21.16 -9.32
N CYS A 58 -2.37 -20.70 -8.69
CA CYS A 58 -2.11 -19.29 -8.47
C CYS A 58 -0.77 -18.93 -9.07
N GLY A 59 -0.79 -18.05 -10.08
CA GLY A 59 0.39 -17.40 -10.61
C GLY A 59 0.62 -16.06 -9.91
N LEU A 60 1.86 -15.77 -9.53
CA LEU A 60 2.30 -14.48 -9.01
C LEU A 60 3.21 -13.83 -10.05
N THR A 61 2.88 -12.60 -10.42
CA THR A 61 3.80 -11.70 -11.14
C THR A 61 4.13 -10.51 -10.26
N ARG A 62 5.39 -10.07 -10.27
CA ARG A 62 5.78 -8.81 -9.64
C ARG A 62 5.97 -7.75 -10.71
N GLU A 63 5.43 -6.57 -10.46
CA GLU A 63 5.48 -5.43 -11.37
C GLU A 63 6.19 -4.26 -10.71
N LEU A 64 7.16 -3.68 -11.40
CA LEU A 64 7.79 -2.41 -11.05
C LEU A 64 7.46 -1.40 -12.14
N VAL A 65 6.65 -0.40 -11.80
CA VAL A 65 6.29 0.71 -12.69
C VAL A 65 7.13 1.92 -12.32
N LEU A 66 7.99 2.33 -13.24
CA LEU A 66 8.86 3.50 -13.10
C LEU A 66 8.34 4.63 -13.99
N ALA A 67 8.15 5.79 -13.39
CA ALA A 67 7.76 7.00 -14.11
C ALA A 67 8.83 8.08 -13.92
N SER A 68 9.26 8.64 -15.05
CA SER A 68 10.24 9.69 -15.17
C SER A 68 9.72 10.80 -16.07
N TYR A 69 10.44 11.92 -16.11
CA TYR A 69 10.16 12.99 -17.05
C TYR A 69 11.44 13.72 -17.45
N THR A 70 11.37 14.39 -18.60
CA THR A 70 12.29 15.48 -18.98
C THR A 70 11.48 16.77 -19.02
N GLN A 71 11.92 17.79 -18.27
CA GLN A 71 11.37 19.13 -18.39
C GLN A 71 11.91 19.72 -19.69
N LYS A 72 11.05 20.20 -20.60
CA LYS A 72 11.57 20.95 -21.75
C LYS A 72 11.99 22.34 -21.28
N PRO A 73 13.25 22.76 -21.50
CA PRO A 73 13.56 24.18 -21.41
C PRO A 73 12.74 24.89 -22.50
N ASN A 74 12.06 25.98 -22.16
CA ASN A 74 11.61 26.93 -23.17
C ASN A 74 12.84 27.27 -24.03
N ASP A 75 12.79 26.95 -25.33
CA ASP A 75 13.77 27.26 -26.37
C ASP A 75 15.02 26.34 -26.55
N ALA A 76 15.10 25.14 -25.97
CA ALA A 76 16.21 24.23 -26.28
C ALA A 76 16.01 23.44 -27.59
N LEU A 77 16.97 23.56 -28.53
CA LEU A 77 17.02 22.84 -29.80
C LEU A 77 17.51 21.39 -29.68
N HIS A 78 17.96 20.96 -28.50
CA HIS A 78 18.51 19.62 -28.25
C HIS A 78 17.72 18.90 -27.15
N GLU A 79 17.26 17.69 -27.47
CA GLU A 79 16.69 16.75 -26.50
C GLU A 79 17.85 15.99 -25.84
N ASP A 80 18.41 16.50 -24.74
CA ASP A 80 19.42 15.75 -23.97
C ASP A 80 18.68 14.73 -23.08
N GLU A 81 18.74 13.44 -23.46
CA GLU A 81 18.19 12.35 -22.65
C GLU A 81 18.80 12.29 -21.23
N ASP A 82 19.97 12.91 -21.04
CA ASP A 82 20.68 13.05 -19.77
C ASP A 82 19.88 13.82 -18.70
N ASP A 83 18.89 14.63 -19.10
CA ASP A 83 18.05 15.39 -18.17
C ASP A 83 16.90 14.57 -17.55
N GLU A 84 16.70 13.33 -17.99
CA GLU A 84 15.61 12.48 -17.49
C GLU A 84 15.80 12.15 -16.00
N VAL A 85 14.74 12.36 -15.22
CA VAL A 85 14.72 12.04 -13.78
C VAL A 85 13.48 11.22 -13.41
N LEU A 86 13.70 10.13 -12.69
CA LEU A 86 12.63 9.33 -12.09
C LEU A 86 11.95 10.12 -10.98
N PHE A 87 10.62 10.22 -11.04
CA PHE A 87 9.82 10.93 -10.04
C PHE A 87 8.97 10.01 -9.18
N CYS A 88 8.58 8.84 -9.71
CA CYS A 88 7.68 7.90 -9.04
C CYS A 88 8.05 6.46 -9.38
N ALA A 89 7.93 5.59 -8.38
CA ALA A 89 8.04 4.14 -8.56
C ALA A 89 6.88 3.45 -7.81
N LEU A 90 6.30 2.43 -8.42
CA LEU A 90 5.20 1.63 -7.89
C LEU A 90 5.58 0.15 -8.02
N GLU A 91 5.61 -0.55 -6.89
CA GLU A 91 5.87 -1.99 -6.80
C GLU A 91 4.55 -2.70 -6.45
N VAL A 92 4.19 -3.70 -7.25
CA VAL A 92 2.89 -4.39 -7.17
C VAL A 92 3.10 -5.89 -7.30
N ASP A 93 2.45 -6.64 -6.42
CA ASP A 93 2.27 -8.08 -6.57
C ASP A 93 0.89 -8.35 -7.18
N HIS A 94 0.85 -9.05 -8.31
CA HIS A 94 -0.39 -9.45 -8.98
C HIS A 94 -0.50 -10.97 -8.99
N TYR A 95 -1.55 -11.45 -8.33
CA TYR A 95 -1.96 -12.84 -8.27
C TYR A 95 -3.11 -13.11 -9.24
N THR A 96 -2.94 -14.09 -10.12
CA THR A 96 -4.03 -14.66 -10.92
C THR A 96 -4.34 -16.05 -10.40
N ILE A 97 -5.54 -16.21 -9.87
CA ILE A 97 -6.00 -17.46 -9.26
C ILE A 97 -7.06 -18.07 -10.17
N THR A 98 -6.79 -19.26 -10.69
CA THR A 98 -7.67 -19.98 -11.62
C THR A 98 -8.10 -21.30 -11.01
N ALA A 99 -9.39 -21.62 -11.10
CA ALA A 99 -9.86 -22.96 -10.80
C ALA A 99 -9.19 -23.99 -11.73
N THR A 100 -8.86 -25.16 -11.21
CA THR A 100 -8.27 -26.24 -12.00
C THR A 100 -9.33 -27.20 -12.56
N ASP A 101 -10.58 -27.10 -12.13
CA ASP A 101 -11.68 -27.88 -12.71
C ASP A 101 -11.95 -27.36 -14.14
N PRO A 102 -11.85 -28.20 -15.18
CA PRO A 102 -12.14 -27.79 -16.55
C PRO A 102 -13.55 -27.23 -16.77
N ASN A 103 -14.50 -27.54 -15.88
CA ASN A 103 -15.87 -27.03 -15.93
C ASN A 103 -16.06 -25.71 -15.16
N ASP A 104 -15.05 -25.30 -14.37
CA ASP A 104 -15.03 -24.02 -13.67
C ASP A 104 -13.98 -23.10 -14.29
N ALA A 105 -14.45 -22.16 -15.12
CA ALA A 105 -13.59 -21.14 -15.72
C ALA A 105 -13.40 -19.92 -14.79
N SER A 106 -13.65 -20.05 -13.48
CA SER A 106 -13.52 -18.93 -12.54
C SER A 106 -12.06 -18.45 -12.45
N VAL A 107 -11.91 -17.14 -12.60
CA VAL A 107 -10.65 -16.43 -12.43
C VAL A 107 -10.86 -15.34 -11.39
N ARG A 108 -9.92 -15.24 -10.46
CA ARG A 108 -9.81 -14.11 -9.53
C ARG A 108 -8.48 -13.43 -9.75
N ASP A 109 -8.54 -12.14 -10.08
CA ASP A 109 -7.39 -11.27 -10.10
C ASP A 109 -7.27 -10.51 -8.78
N LEU A 110 -6.10 -10.56 -8.17
CA LEU A 110 -5.79 -9.84 -6.95
C LEU A 110 -4.51 -9.05 -7.10
N VAL A 111 -4.56 -7.79 -6.70
CA VAL A 111 -3.46 -6.83 -6.78
C VAL A 111 -3.14 -6.36 -5.37
N TYR A 112 -1.91 -6.54 -4.94
CA TYR A 112 -1.38 -5.97 -3.71
C TYR A 112 -0.38 -4.87 -4.07
N ILE A 113 -0.70 -3.63 -3.68
CA ILE A 113 0.21 -2.50 -3.86
C ILE A 113 1.23 -2.57 -2.72
N ALA A 114 2.43 -3.08 -3.02
CA ALA A 114 3.46 -3.33 -2.03
C ALA A 114 4.18 -2.04 -1.62
N LYS A 115 4.61 -1.23 -2.60
CA LYS A 115 5.33 0.02 -2.34
C LYS A 115 4.95 1.10 -3.35
N VAL A 116 4.85 2.34 -2.88
CA VAL A 116 4.84 3.54 -3.72
C VAL A 116 5.79 4.54 -3.11
N ASP A 117 6.66 5.11 -3.94
CA ASP A 117 7.56 6.16 -3.50
C ASP A 117 7.69 7.25 -4.57
N THR A 118 8.16 8.41 -4.13
CA THR A 118 8.54 9.52 -4.99
C THR A 118 9.93 10.01 -4.65
N SER A 119 10.72 10.39 -5.64
CA SER A 119 12.06 10.94 -5.43
C SER A 119 12.04 12.40 -4.93
N GLY A 120 10.92 13.08 -5.10
CA GLY A 120 10.75 14.52 -4.82
C GLY A 120 10.97 15.43 -6.03
N TYR A 121 11.53 14.90 -7.13
CA TYR A 121 11.65 15.62 -8.39
C TYR A 121 10.37 15.46 -9.19
N VAL A 122 9.44 16.39 -9.07
CA VAL A 122 8.21 16.40 -9.87
C VAL A 122 8.22 17.58 -10.86
N PRO A 123 7.59 17.43 -12.03
CA PRO A 123 7.51 18.52 -13.00
C PRO A 123 6.89 19.76 -12.37
N GLN A 124 7.60 20.88 -12.46
CA GLN A 124 7.10 22.15 -11.97
C GLN A 124 6.14 22.77 -12.99
N THR A 125 5.04 23.35 -12.50
CA THR A 125 4.14 24.14 -13.35
C THR A 125 4.55 25.61 -13.30
N PRO A 126 4.40 26.37 -14.39
CA PRO A 126 4.75 27.80 -14.42
C PRO A 126 4.02 28.64 -13.34
N LEU A 127 2.88 28.17 -12.86
CA LEU A 127 2.05 28.82 -11.84
C LEU A 127 2.25 28.28 -10.42
N GLY A 128 3.19 27.36 -10.20
CA GLY A 128 3.41 26.73 -8.89
C GLY A 128 2.23 25.86 -8.40
N THR A 129 1.29 25.52 -9.28
CA THR A 129 0.21 24.58 -8.96
C THR A 129 0.77 23.17 -8.73
N PRO A 130 0.35 22.45 -7.68
CA PRO A 130 0.81 21.09 -7.44
C PRO A 130 0.37 20.16 -8.57
N THR A 131 1.33 19.58 -9.27
CA THR A 131 1.10 18.43 -10.14
C THR A 131 0.96 17.21 -9.25
N ARG A 132 -0.05 16.36 -9.47
CA ARG A 132 -0.21 15.09 -8.74
C ARG A 132 0.08 13.89 -9.64
N PRO A 133 1.25 13.84 -10.33
CA PRO A 133 1.50 12.85 -11.35
C PRO A 133 1.51 11.43 -10.78
N THR A 134 1.96 11.23 -9.54
CA THR A 134 1.89 9.94 -8.82
C THR A 134 0.47 9.42 -8.67
N ARG A 135 -0.48 10.29 -8.30
CA ARG A 135 -1.90 9.92 -8.20
C ARG A 135 -2.44 9.49 -9.56
N HIS A 136 -2.16 10.26 -10.60
CA HIS A 136 -2.59 9.95 -11.96
C HIS A 136 -1.99 8.64 -12.47
N LEU A 137 -0.73 8.34 -12.14
CA LEU A 137 -0.09 7.07 -12.50
C LEU A 137 -0.82 5.89 -11.85
N ILE A 138 -1.14 5.97 -10.57
CA ILE A 138 -1.82 4.88 -9.83
C ILE A 138 -3.27 4.72 -10.32
N GLU A 139 -4.00 5.83 -10.47
CA GLU A 139 -5.37 5.80 -11.01
C GLU A 139 -5.39 5.18 -12.41
N ALA A 140 -4.45 5.57 -13.28
CA ALA A 140 -4.31 5.02 -14.61
C ALA A 140 -3.95 3.52 -14.56
N TYR A 141 -2.94 3.14 -13.78
CA TYR A 141 -2.52 1.75 -13.60
C TYR A 141 -3.70 0.86 -13.21
N LEU A 142 -4.40 1.21 -12.13
CA LEU A 142 -5.52 0.41 -11.62
C LEU A 142 -6.71 0.40 -12.57
N SER A 143 -6.95 1.47 -13.33
CA SER A 143 -8.04 1.53 -14.32
C SER A 143 -7.83 0.61 -15.53
N CYS A 144 -6.60 0.17 -15.76
CA CYS A 144 -6.24 -0.68 -16.89
C CYS A 144 -6.17 -2.16 -16.53
N LEU A 145 -6.27 -2.49 -15.24
CA LEU A 145 -6.34 -3.87 -14.78
C LEU A 145 -7.72 -4.46 -15.09
N PRO A 146 -7.82 -5.80 -15.24
CA PRO A 146 -9.12 -6.45 -15.19
C PRO A 146 -9.85 -6.10 -13.88
N PRO A 147 -11.15 -6.41 -13.73
CA PRO A 147 -11.81 -6.32 -12.43
C PRO A 147 -11.02 -7.13 -11.40
N SER A 148 -10.25 -6.46 -10.54
CA SER A 148 -9.33 -7.07 -9.57
C SER A 148 -9.69 -6.66 -8.16
N GLU A 149 -9.45 -7.57 -7.22
CA GLU A 149 -9.37 -7.22 -5.82
C GLU A 149 -8.11 -6.39 -5.58
N VAL A 150 -8.20 -5.29 -4.86
CA VAL A 150 -7.06 -4.43 -4.55
C VAL A 150 -6.85 -4.40 -3.05
N TYR A 151 -5.65 -4.77 -2.59
CA TYR A 151 -5.24 -4.72 -1.19
C TYR A 151 -4.06 -3.78 -1.02
N LEU A 152 -4.05 -3.03 0.08
CA LEU A 152 -2.96 -2.13 0.44
C LEU A 152 -2.88 -1.95 1.96
N PHE A 153 -1.66 -1.93 2.47
CA PHE A 153 -1.33 -1.44 3.81
C PHE A 153 -0.59 -0.09 3.71
N ALA A 154 -1.19 0.97 4.26
CA ALA A 154 -0.64 2.32 4.32
C ALA A 154 0.04 2.57 5.67
N ARG A 155 1.36 2.77 5.63
CA ARG A 155 2.20 3.22 6.75
C ARG A 155 3.14 4.28 6.21
N ALA A 156 3.49 5.32 6.95
CA ALA A 156 4.48 6.27 6.46
C ALA A 156 5.90 5.76 6.71
N GLN A 157 6.78 6.02 5.75
CA GLN A 157 8.23 5.92 5.88
C GLN A 157 8.85 7.12 5.16
N PRO A 158 10.05 7.58 5.56
CA PRO A 158 10.75 8.67 4.85
C PRO A 158 11.01 8.34 3.38
N GLN A 159 11.25 7.07 3.07
CA GLN A 159 11.48 6.54 1.73
C GLN A 159 11.22 5.03 1.69
N TYR A 160 10.91 4.51 0.51
CA TYR A 160 10.71 3.07 0.23
C TYR A 160 11.61 2.57 -0.90
N LEU A 161 11.63 3.28 -2.03
CA LEU A 161 12.26 2.84 -3.28
C LEU A 161 13.40 3.76 -3.73
N PHE A 162 13.31 5.05 -3.41
CA PHE A 162 14.31 6.03 -3.80
C PHE A 162 15.29 6.29 -2.65
N HIS A 163 16.45 5.62 -2.67
CA HIS A 163 17.45 5.79 -1.62
C HIS A 163 17.94 7.25 -1.52
N ALA A 164 18.19 7.68 -0.29
CA ALA A 164 18.53 9.05 0.12
C ALA A 164 17.54 10.15 -0.28
N SER A 165 16.39 9.82 -0.88
CA SER A 165 15.38 10.81 -1.27
C SER A 165 14.74 11.53 -0.08
N ALA A 166 14.80 10.95 1.13
CA ALA A 166 14.39 11.65 2.35
C ALA A 166 15.22 12.91 2.64
N ASN A 167 16.45 12.99 2.10
CA ASN A 167 17.34 14.15 2.21
C ASN A 167 17.08 15.20 1.12
N ASN A 168 16.22 14.91 0.13
CA ASN A 168 15.80 15.87 -0.88
C ASN A 168 14.79 16.85 -0.26
N ALA A 169 15.16 18.14 -0.16
CA ALA A 169 14.30 19.19 0.37
C ALA A 169 12.99 19.40 -0.43
N GLN A 170 12.92 18.93 -1.67
CA GLN A 170 11.71 18.99 -2.50
C GLN A 170 10.75 17.83 -2.21
N LYS A 171 11.23 16.72 -1.62
CA LYS A 171 10.39 15.58 -1.26
C LYS A 171 9.48 15.94 -0.11
N ARG A 172 8.18 15.69 -0.30
CA ARG A 172 7.16 15.91 0.73
C ARG A 172 6.59 14.57 1.17
N ALA A 173 7.32 13.90 2.08
CA ALA A 173 6.83 12.67 2.69
C ALA A 173 5.57 12.97 3.53
N LEU A 174 4.54 12.14 3.35
CA LEU A 174 3.31 12.22 4.14
C LEU A 174 3.52 11.49 5.47
N ASN A 175 2.98 12.02 6.56
CA ASN A 175 2.86 11.24 7.80
C ASN A 175 1.73 10.20 7.71
N ASP A 176 1.64 9.29 8.68
CA ASP A 176 0.65 8.19 8.67
C ASP A 176 -0.77 8.67 8.38
N ARG A 177 -1.24 9.71 9.09
CA ARG A 177 -2.60 10.26 8.94
C ARG A 177 -2.83 10.80 7.53
N GLN A 178 -1.86 11.55 7.01
CA GLN A 178 -1.93 12.11 5.67
C GLN A 178 -1.89 11.03 4.59
N LEU A 179 -1.08 9.99 4.78
CA LEU A 179 -0.93 8.89 3.82
C LEU A 179 -2.18 8.02 3.77
N ILE A 180 -2.77 7.70 4.93
CA ILE A 180 -4.05 6.97 5.00
C ILE A 180 -5.15 7.78 4.28
N ARG A 181 -5.27 9.09 4.56
CA ARG A 181 -6.22 9.96 3.83
C ARG A 181 -5.93 9.96 2.33
N TRP A 182 -4.67 10.09 1.93
CA TRP A 182 -4.27 10.14 0.53
C TRP A 182 -4.66 8.86 -0.22
N TRP A 183 -4.40 7.68 0.36
CA TRP A 183 -4.82 6.41 -0.23
C TRP A 183 -6.34 6.27 -0.32
N LYS A 184 -7.08 6.68 0.72
CA LYS A 184 -8.54 6.72 0.67
C LYS A 184 -9.06 7.61 -0.47
N ASP A 185 -8.43 8.76 -0.70
CA ASP A 185 -8.79 9.68 -1.78
C ASP A 185 -8.41 9.15 -3.18
N VAL A 186 -7.26 8.47 -3.31
CA VAL A 186 -6.79 7.86 -4.57
C VAL A 186 -7.67 6.67 -4.95
N LEU A 187 -7.94 5.77 -4.01
CA LEU A 187 -8.76 4.59 -4.25
C LEU A 187 -10.26 4.93 -4.38
N GLY A 188 -10.70 6.02 -3.75
CA GLY A 188 -12.08 6.50 -3.81
C GLY A 188 -12.46 7.17 -5.15
N SER A 189 -11.49 7.69 -5.90
CA SER A 189 -11.71 8.27 -7.23
C SER A 189 -11.72 7.25 -8.36
N ILE A 190 -11.26 6.02 -8.12
CA ILE A 190 -11.25 4.97 -9.14
C ILE A 190 -12.69 4.58 -9.45
N SER A 191 -13.16 4.98 -10.64
CA SER A 191 -14.47 4.66 -11.17
C SER A 191 -14.51 3.22 -11.69
N SER A 192 -14.66 2.24 -10.79
CA SER A 192 -15.03 0.88 -11.18
C SER A 192 -16.52 0.69 -11.01
N ALA A 193 -17.18 0.19 -12.06
CA ALA A 193 -18.58 -0.20 -11.99
C ALA A 193 -18.72 -1.30 -10.93
N LYS A 194 -19.53 -1.05 -9.89
CA LYS A 194 -19.91 -2.01 -8.85
C LYS A 194 -18.70 -2.62 -8.10
N THR A 195 -18.12 -1.86 -7.18
CA THR A 195 -17.13 -2.34 -6.22
C THR A 195 -17.57 -2.08 -4.80
N GLU A 196 -17.20 -2.97 -3.90
CA GLU A 196 -17.21 -2.73 -2.46
C GLU A 196 -15.81 -2.33 -2.01
N ARG A 197 -15.74 -1.35 -1.10
CA ARG A 197 -14.48 -0.77 -0.62
C ARG A 197 -14.49 -0.76 0.90
N TRP A 198 -13.44 -1.29 1.50
CA TRP A 198 -13.21 -1.31 2.94
C TRP A 198 -11.96 -0.53 3.29
N TRP A 199 -12.02 0.17 4.41
CA TRP A 199 -10.86 0.79 5.02
C TRP A 199 -10.93 0.65 6.53
N TYR A 200 -9.77 0.45 7.17
CA TYR A 200 -9.70 0.24 8.61
C TYR A 200 -8.41 0.79 9.20
N ILE A 201 -8.51 1.42 10.37
CA ILE A 201 -7.36 1.84 11.19
C ILE A 201 -7.43 1.01 12.48
N PRO A 202 -6.52 0.03 12.67
CA PRO A 202 -6.53 -0.81 13.87
C PRO A 202 -6.44 0.04 15.14
N GLY A 203 -7.27 -0.30 16.14
CA GLY A 203 -7.36 0.42 17.40
C GLY A 203 -8.28 1.64 17.36
N VAL A 204 -9.00 1.87 16.27
CA VAL A 204 -10.02 2.92 16.15
C VAL A 204 -11.38 2.29 15.90
N ASP A 205 -12.29 2.41 16.86
CA ASP A 205 -13.53 1.63 16.88
C ASP A 205 -14.58 2.12 15.89
N THR A 206 -14.66 3.43 15.67
CA THR A 206 -15.73 4.03 14.85
C THR A 206 -15.21 4.76 13.62
N GLU A 207 -16.02 4.76 12.55
CA GLU A 207 -15.70 5.50 11.32
C GLU A 207 -15.54 7.01 11.57
N ASN A 208 -16.33 7.58 12.48
CA ASN A 208 -16.28 9.01 12.78
C ASN A 208 -14.97 9.40 13.47
N GLU A 209 -14.50 8.58 14.41
CA GLU A 209 -13.18 8.77 15.02
C GLU A 209 -12.07 8.62 14.00
N ALA A 210 -12.14 7.58 13.15
CA ALA A 210 -11.16 7.37 12.09
C ALA A 210 -11.10 8.56 11.13
N LYS A 211 -12.26 9.05 10.65
CA LYS A 211 -12.34 10.24 9.79
C LYS A 211 -11.78 11.48 10.49
N SER A 212 -12.09 11.70 11.77
CA SER A 212 -11.54 12.80 12.56
C SER A 212 -10.01 12.69 12.69
N LEU A 213 -9.51 11.49 12.99
CA LEU A 213 -8.10 11.16 13.19
C LEU A 213 -7.25 11.49 11.97
N ILE A 214 -7.72 11.09 10.78
CA ILE A 214 -7.07 11.41 9.52
C ILE A 214 -7.58 12.73 8.93
N SER A 215 -8.39 13.49 9.68
CA SER A 215 -9.13 14.70 9.26
C SER A 215 -9.73 14.62 7.84
N ASP A 216 -10.27 13.47 7.50
CA ASP A 216 -10.93 13.24 6.24
C ASP A 216 -12.24 14.03 6.15
N ARG A 217 -12.39 14.77 5.05
CA ARG A 217 -13.57 15.57 4.73
C ARG A 217 -14.19 15.17 3.39
N THR A 218 -13.66 14.13 2.74
CA THR A 218 -14.07 13.76 1.39
C THR A 218 -15.25 12.80 1.44
N ALA A 219 -16.20 13.01 0.53
CA ALA A 219 -17.30 12.08 0.24
C ALA A 219 -16.95 11.17 -0.95
N ALA A 220 -15.66 11.03 -1.29
CA ALA A 220 -15.22 10.32 -2.49
C ALA A 220 -15.27 8.80 -2.27
N GLY A 221 -16.12 8.14 -3.05
CA GLY A 221 -16.35 6.69 -2.98
C GLY A 221 -17.25 6.28 -1.81
N HIS A 222 -18.03 5.22 -2.02
CA HIS A 222 -18.76 4.57 -0.93
C HIS A 222 -17.82 3.60 -0.21
N TRP A 223 -17.47 3.93 1.04
CA TRP A 223 -16.55 3.17 1.88
C TRP A 223 -17.29 2.51 3.04
N VAL A 224 -16.94 1.27 3.33
CA VAL A 224 -17.31 0.56 4.55
C VAL A 224 -16.13 0.64 5.52
N TYR A 225 -16.35 1.13 6.73
CA TYR A 225 -15.33 1.12 7.76
C TYR A 225 -15.22 -0.28 8.38
N GLY A 226 -14.02 -0.85 8.37
CA GLY A 226 -13.75 -2.23 8.80
C GLY A 226 -13.10 -3.06 7.70
N TYR A 227 -13.40 -4.35 7.68
CA TYR A 227 -12.76 -5.35 6.82
C TYR A 227 -13.81 -6.28 6.20
N PRO A 228 -13.50 -6.95 5.07
CA PRO A 228 -14.48 -7.72 4.29
C PRO A 228 -14.73 -9.14 4.84
N TYR A 229 -14.53 -9.37 6.13
CA TYR A 229 -14.58 -10.71 6.77
C TYR A 229 -15.45 -10.65 8.04
N ALA A 230 -16.13 -11.73 8.40
CA ALA A 230 -16.91 -11.74 9.62
C ALA A 230 -15.98 -11.82 10.84
N LYS A 231 -16.35 -11.11 11.92
CA LYS A 231 -15.55 -11.03 13.15
C LYS A 231 -15.21 -12.38 13.76
N THR A 232 -16.11 -13.35 13.60
CA THR A 232 -16.03 -14.70 14.18
C THR A 232 -15.32 -15.71 13.28
N ASP A 233 -15.00 -15.34 12.04
CA ASP A 233 -14.30 -16.25 11.13
C ASP A 233 -12.87 -16.53 11.64
N ASP A 234 -12.29 -17.65 11.19
CA ASP A 234 -10.88 -17.95 11.44
C ASP A 234 -9.97 -16.99 10.64
N ALA A 235 -9.19 -16.19 11.34
CA ALA A 235 -8.24 -15.25 10.74
C ALA A 235 -7.19 -15.98 9.88
N TRP A 236 -6.82 -17.20 10.26
CA TRP A 236 -5.82 -17.98 9.53
C TRP A 236 -6.30 -18.32 8.11
N THR A 237 -7.60 -18.53 7.91
CA THR A 237 -8.17 -18.87 6.60
C THR A 237 -8.52 -17.63 5.79
N MET A 238 -9.05 -16.59 6.44
CA MET A 238 -9.63 -15.42 5.80
C MET A 238 -8.65 -14.29 5.48
N ILE A 239 -7.64 -14.07 6.31
CA ILE A 239 -6.74 -12.92 6.16
C ILE A 239 -5.67 -13.21 5.08
N PRO A 240 -5.54 -12.34 4.05
CA PRO A 240 -4.55 -12.50 2.99
C PRO A 240 -3.14 -12.31 3.52
N ARG A 241 -2.22 -13.08 2.94
CA ARG A 241 -0.79 -13.07 3.24
C ARG A 241 -0.02 -12.53 2.05
N PHE A 242 0.51 -11.32 2.20
CA PHE A 242 1.38 -10.68 1.22
C PHE A 242 2.84 -10.61 1.72
N PRO A 243 3.83 -10.54 0.81
CA PRO A 243 5.22 -10.27 1.17
C PRO A 243 5.35 -8.99 1.99
N ASP A 244 6.22 -9.00 3.00
CA ASP A 244 6.56 -7.87 3.88
C ASP A 244 5.37 -7.14 4.57
N ASP A 245 4.19 -7.76 4.58
CA ASP A 245 2.97 -7.19 5.16
C ASP A 245 2.83 -7.55 6.66
N PRO A 246 2.42 -6.61 7.53
CA PRO A 246 2.23 -6.90 8.95
C PRO A 246 1.21 -8.00 9.24
N LYS A 247 0.18 -8.15 8.41
CA LYS A 247 -0.82 -9.22 8.56
C LYS A 247 -0.14 -10.58 8.45
N THR A 248 0.72 -10.74 7.46
CA THR A 248 1.50 -11.97 7.25
C THR A 248 2.42 -12.24 8.42
N ARG A 249 3.15 -11.21 8.89
CA ARG A 249 4.10 -11.33 9.99
C ARG A 249 3.42 -11.74 11.30
N LEU A 250 2.29 -11.10 11.61
CA LEU A 250 1.49 -11.42 12.80
C LEU A 250 0.97 -12.85 12.74
N LEU A 251 0.36 -13.27 11.62
CA LEU A 251 -0.14 -14.64 11.46
C LEU A 251 1.00 -15.66 11.66
N LYS A 252 2.14 -15.48 10.98
CA LYS A 252 3.31 -16.36 11.13
C LYS A 252 3.77 -16.47 12.59
N SER A 253 3.91 -15.33 13.28
CA SER A 253 4.34 -15.29 14.68
C SER A 253 3.38 -16.03 15.62
N TYR A 254 2.07 -15.90 15.37
CA TYR A 254 1.06 -16.57 16.17
C TYR A 254 1.11 -18.09 15.98
N ALA A 255 1.26 -18.57 14.74
CA ALA A 255 1.40 -20.00 14.47
C ALA A 255 2.65 -20.61 15.13
N GLY A 256 3.81 -19.95 15.02
CA GLY A 256 5.06 -20.42 15.64
C GLY A 256 5.02 -20.44 17.17
N ASN A 257 4.32 -19.51 17.81
CA ASN A 257 4.14 -19.48 19.26
C ASN A 257 3.21 -20.59 19.78
N THR A 258 2.32 -21.11 18.92
CA THR A 258 1.43 -22.24 19.30
C THR A 258 2.10 -23.60 19.18
N THR A 259 3.08 -23.77 18.28
CA THR A 259 3.84 -25.03 18.13
C THR A 259 4.89 -25.17 19.23
N SER A 260 5.63 -24.11 19.54
CA SER A 260 6.66 -24.09 20.58
C SER A 260 6.13 -24.29 22.01
N LYS A 261 4.89 -23.88 22.33
CA LYS A 261 4.25 -24.20 23.62
C LYS A 261 3.71 -25.64 23.74
N SER A 262 3.59 -26.37 22.62
CA SER A 262 3.16 -27.78 22.64
C SER A 262 4.32 -28.78 22.67
N GLU A 263 5.53 -28.34 22.33
CA GLU A 263 6.73 -29.18 22.30
C GLU A 263 7.38 -29.34 23.68
N GLU A 264 7.29 -28.35 24.58
CA GLU A 264 7.74 -28.51 25.98
C GLU A 264 6.87 -29.50 26.79
N ALA A 265 5.68 -29.85 26.30
CA ALA A 265 4.81 -30.88 26.89
C ALA A 265 4.97 -32.26 26.25
N SER A 266 5.76 -32.39 25.17
CA SER A 266 5.83 -33.60 24.35
C SER A 266 7.26 -34.03 23.97
N GLN A 267 8.30 -33.56 24.68
CA GLN A 267 9.66 -34.10 24.52
C GLN A 267 9.88 -35.34 25.40
N SER A 268 9.25 -36.44 25.00
CA SER A 268 9.77 -37.80 25.23
C SER A 268 9.26 -38.76 24.16
N ALA A 269 9.68 -38.58 22.91
CA ALA A 269 9.97 -39.64 21.93
C ALA A 269 10.07 -39.05 20.50
N VAL A 270 11.27 -39.19 19.90
CA VAL A 270 11.59 -39.54 18.47
C VAL A 270 10.66 -38.95 17.39
N GLY A 271 11.10 -38.26 16.33
CA GLY A 271 12.40 -38.03 15.70
C GLY A 271 12.13 -37.63 14.23
N ASN A 272 12.84 -36.62 13.74
CA ASN A 272 13.06 -36.10 12.38
C ASN A 272 11.97 -36.26 11.30
N GLU A 273 11.56 -35.12 10.71
CA GLU A 273 11.41 -34.96 9.25
C GLU A 273 11.48 -33.46 8.90
N ASP A 274 12.06 -33.19 7.72
CA ASP A 274 12.75 -31.97 7.30
C ASP A 274 11.80 -30.84 6.84
N ASP A 275 12.07 -29.60 7.27
CA ASP A 275 11.54 -28.37 6.66
C ASP A 275 12.74 -27.50 6.24
N GLU A 276 12.85 -27.24 4.94
CA GLU A 276 13.90 -26.42 4.31
C GLU A 276 13.69 -24.93 4.63
N GLU A 277 14.64 -24.36 5.39
CA GLU A 277 14.77 -22.93 5.64
C GLU A 277 15.63 -22.27 4.55
N GLU A 278 15.11 -21.23 3.90
CA GLU A 278 15.90 -20.31 3.08
C GLU A 278 16.61 -19.30 4.00
N GLU A 279 17.90 -19.51 4.26
CA GLU A 279 18.80 -18.53 4.87
C GLU A 279 19.30 -17.51 3.82
N GLU A 280 18.99 -16.23 4.03
CA GLU A 280 19.72 -15.11 3.40
C GLU A 280 21.08 -14.92 4.10
N GLN A 281 22.16 -15.23 3.37
CA GLN A 281 23.53 -14.92 3.80
C GLN A 281 23.87 -13.45 3.50
N GLY A 282 23.92 -12.63 4.55
CA GLY A 282 24.57 -11.33 4.57
C GLY A 282 25.99 -11.42 5.13
N ALA A 283 27.00 -11.06 4.33
CA ALA A 283 28.40 -11.06 4.73
C ALA A 283 28.82 -9.77 5.47
N ASN A 284 29.43 -9.98 6.65
CA ASN A 284 30.53 -9.26 7.33
C ASN A 284 30.47 -7.75 7.63
N SER A 285 30.68 -7.42 8.93
CA SER A 285 31.92 -6.79 9.45
C SER A 285 31.86 -6.73 11.00
N VAL A 286 32.79 -7.40 11.69
CA VAL A 286 34.01 -6.85 12.31
C VAL A 286 33.77 -5.65 13.24
N THR A 287 34.04 -5.96 14.50
CA THR A 287 34.21 -5.18 15.72
C THR A 287 34.82 -3.79 15.56
N ASP A 288 34.28 -2.83 16.32
CA ASP A 288 35.10 -1.84 17.03
C ASP A 288 34.50 -1.57 18.41
N GLU A 289 35.38 -1.66 19.40
CA GLU A 289 35.16 -1.35 20.81
C GLU A 289 35.04 0.15 21.01
N GLU A 290 34.15 0.60 21.89
CA GLU A 290 34.41 1.84 22.64
C GLU A 290 33.75 1.81 24.02
N GLU A 291 34.62 1.89 25.03
CA GLU A 291 34.33 1.97 26.46
C GLU A 291 33.49 3.20 26.83
N LYS A 292 32.65 3.06 27.86
CA LYS A 292 32.42 4.16 28.81
C LYS A 292 32.23 3.68 30.25
N PRO A 293 32.70 4.46 31.25
CA PRO A 293 33.12 3.93 32.53
C PRO A 293 32.03 3.94 33.61
N LYS A 294 32.24 3.04 34.58
CA LYS A 294 31.66 3.05 35.93
C LYS A 294 32.04 4.33 36.67
N THR A 295 31.07 4.94 37.36
CA THR A 295 31.33 5.63 38.63
C THR A 295 30.33 5.17 39.68
N THR A 296 30.90 4.88 40.83
CA THR A 296 30.32 4.49 42.11
C THR A 296 29.95 5.74 42.92
N ASP A 297 28.86 5.72 43.67
CA ASP A 297 28.95 5.93 45.12
C ASP A 297 27.68 5.50 45.87
N ALA A 298 27.90 5.11 47.12
CA ALA A 298 26.96 4.53 48.06
C ALA A 298 26.27 5.58 48.94
N GLY A 299 25.13 5.20 49.54
CA GLY A 299 24.51 5.94 50.63
C GLY A 299 23.43 5.12 51.32
N ALA A 300 23.76 4.54 52.48
CA ALA A 300 22.91 3.70 53.31
C ALA A 300 21.96 4.51 54.21
N GLY A 301 20.81 3.93 54.59
CA GLY A 301 19.93 4.40 55.66
C GLY A 301 18.77 3.45 55.94
N THR A 302 18.56 3.10 57.21
CA THR A 302 17.89 1.88 57.70
C THR A 302 16.50 2.16 58.32
N ARG A 303 15.54 1.24 58.11
CA ARG A 303 14.32 0.82 58.87
C ARG A 303 13.44 1.83 59.66
N SER A 304 12.11 1.70 59.48
CA SER A 304 11.14 1.39 60.56
C SER A 304 9.74 1.00 60.04
N ASP A 305 9.06 0.13 60.79
CA ASP A 305 7.76 -0.53 60.57
C ASP A 305 6.52 0.36 60.86
N SER A 306 5.37 0.01 60.24
CA SER A 306 4.00 -0.10 60.84
C SER A 306 2.96 -0.32 59.72
N HIS A 307 2.33 -1.49 59.61
CA HIS A 307 1.04 -1.94 60.20
C HIS A 307 -0.23 -1.16 59.79
N GLY A 308 -1.14 -1.85 59.10
CA GLY A 308 -2.53 -1.44 58.81
C GLY A 308 -3.13 -2.21 57.61
N GLN A 309 -3.48 -3.50 57.78
CA GLN A 309 -4.86 -4.03 57.95
C GLN A 309 -5.77 -3.94 56.70
N GLU A 310 -5.89 -5.07 56.00
CA GLU A 310 -6.97 -5.39 55.04
C GLU A 310 -8.24 -5.86 55.77
N PRO A 311 -9.45 -5.64 55.22
CA PRO A 311 -10.63 -6.39 55.60
C PRO A 311 -10.98 -7.49 54.58
N ASP A 312 -11.04 -8.69 55.14
CA ASP A 312 -11.74 -9.92 54.79
C ASP A 312 -13.16 -9.71 54.19
N TYR A 313 -13.42 -10.33 53.04
CA TYR A 313 -14.77 -10.60 52.54
C TYR A 313 -14.84 -12.04 52.03
N THR A 314 -15.44 -12.90 52.84
CA THR A 314 -15.87 -14.27 52.49
C THR A 314 -17.03 -14.22 51.50
N GLU A 315 -16.85 -14.79 50.31
CA GLU A 315 -17.90 -14.96 49.31
C GLU A 315 -18.52 -16.36 49.41
N THR A 316 -19.81 -16.40 49.79
CA THR A 316 -20.67 -17.59 49.80
C THR A 316 -21.17 -17.90 48.40
N GLU A 317 -21.01 -19.15 47.95
CA GLU A 317 -21.66 -19.67 46.74
C GLU A 317 -23.20 -19.62 46.83
N PRO A 318 -23.86 -19.43 45.68
CA PRO A 318 -25.10 -20.16 45.41
C PRO A 318 -25.03 -20.91 44.07
N THR A 319 -25.24 -22.22 44.19
CA THR A 319 -25.56 -23.19 43.15
C THR A 319 -26.88 -22.87 42.42
N ASN A 320 -26.89 -22.78 41.08
CA ASN A 320 -27.56 -23.73 40.15
C ASN A 320 -27.85 -23.14 38.75
N LEU A 321 -27.29 -23.82 37.74
CA LEU A 321 -27.91 -24.28 36.49
C LEU A 321 -28.75 -23.32 35.64
N THR A 322 -28.08 -22.75 34.62
CA THR A 322 -28.59 -22.81 33.23
C THR A 322 -27.43 -23.14 32.30
N GLN A 323 -27.46 -24.35 31.73
CA GLN A 323 -26.47 -24.87 30.81
C GLN A 323 -26.61 -24.17 29.45
N HIS A 324 -25.76 -23.18 29.17
CA HIS A 324 -25.40 -22.85 27.80
C HIS A 324 -24.24 -23.75 27.37
N PRO A 325 -24.26 -24.35 26.17
CA PRO A 325 -23.16 -25.19 25.73
C PRO A 325 -21.90 -24.33 25.67
N LYS A 326 -20.94 -24.62 26.56
CA LYS A 326 -19.59 -24.08 26.47
C LYS A 326 -19.02 -24.53 25.14
N ALA A 327 -18.95 -23.62 24.18
CA ALA A 327 -18.12 -23.79 23.00
C ALA A 327 -16.71 -24.11 23.51
N VAL A 328 -16.24 -25.32 23.22
CA VAL A 328 -14.86 -25.71 23.48
C VAL A 328 -14.03 -24.90 22.49
N ALA A 329 -13.59 -23.72 22.92
CA ALA A 329 -12.72 -22.88 22.12
C ALA A 329 -11.40 -23.64 21.92
N ASN A 330 -11.18 -24.09 20.69
CA ASN A 330 -9.90 -24.65 20.28
C ASN A 330 -8.86 -23.51 20.35
N PRO A 331 -7.85 -23.56 21.22
CA PRO A 331 -6.86 -22.47 21.38
C PRO A 331 -6.01 -22.22 20.11
N ARG A 332 -6.19 -23.05 19.09
CA ARG A 332 -5.50 -23.00 17.79
C ARG A 332 -6.12 -22.02 16.79
N VAL A 333 -7.31 -21.48 17.05
CA VAL A 333 -8.04 -20.67 16.08
C VAL A 333 -8.12 -19.22 16.56
N MET A 334 -7.43 -18.32 15.87
CA MET A 334 -7.54 -16.89 16.10
C MET A 334 -8.74 -16.36 15.32
N SER A 335 -9.71 -15.73 15.99
CA SER A 335 -10.81 -15.06 15.28
C SER A 335 -10.30 -13.83 14.51
N VAL A 336 -10.97 -13.44 13.43
CA VAL A 336 -10.69 -12.19 12.72
C VAL A 336 -10.74 -10.98 13.67
N HIS A 337 -11.67 -10.96 14.62
CA HIS A 337 -11.72 -9.90 15.64
C HIS A 337 -10.42 -9.83 16.45
N THR A 338 -10.03 -10.95 17.05
CA THR A 338 -8.80 -11.06 17.85
C THR A 338 -7.57 -10.72 17.04
N PHE A 339 -7.53 -11.11 15.76
CA PHE A 339 -6.46 -10.74 14.85
C PHE A 339 -6.31 -9.22 14.75
N TRP A 340 -7.39 -8.48 14.52
CA TRP A 340 -7.33 -7.04 14.38
C TRP A 340 -7.06 -6.31 15.71
N GLU A 341 -7.46 -6.88 16.85
CA GLU A 341 -7.04 -6.40 18.18
C GLU A 341 -5.52 -6.52 18.34
N LEU A 342 -4.94 -7.66 17.95
CA LEU A 342 -3.49 -7.86 18.00
C LEU A 342 -2.73 -6.95 17.03
N VAL A 343 -3.25 -6.71 15.81
CA VAL A 343 -2.66 -5.74 14.88
C VAL A 343 -2.60 -4.34 15.52
N SER A 344 -3.63 -3.94 16.28
CA SER A 344 -3.71 -2.60 16.89
C SER A 344 -2.63 -2.31 17.93
N ILE A 345 -2.13 -3.35 18.60
CA ILE A 345 -1.02 -3.24 19.57
C ILE A 345 0.32 -3.68 18.97
N GLY A 346 0.33 -4.11 17.71
CA GLY A 346 1.51 -4.57 16.99
C GLY A 346 2.47 -3.44 16.69
N GLU A 347 3.68 -3.80 16.24
CA GLU A 347 4.71 -2.82 15.90
C GLU A 347 4.22 -1.83 14.84
N GLU A 348 3.41 -2.27 13.87
CA GLU A 348 2.93 -1.43 12.78
C GLU A 348 1.93 -0.34 13.18
N CYS A 349 1.03 -0.65 14.11
CA CYS A 349 -0.15 0.17 14.39
C CYS A 349 -0.27 0.56 15.87
N GLY A 350 0.64 0.08 16.73
CA GLY A 350 0.71 0.41 18.14
C GLY A 350 1.72 1.50 18.47
N ALA A 351 1.79 1.86 19.76
CA ALA A 351 2.77 2.80 20.32
C ALA A 351 2.81 4.18 19.60
N GLY A 352 1.65 4.71 19.22
CA GLY A 352 1.52 6.03 18.60
C GLY A 352 1.75 6.07 17.09
N ARG A 353 2.09 4.93 16.46
CA ARG A 353 2.10 4.77 15.00
C ARG A 353 0.69 4.49 14.50
N LEU A 354 0.38 4.86 13.27
CA LEU A 354 -0.92 4.58 12.65
C LEU A 354 -0.74 3.86 11.32
N GLY A 355 -1.48 2.78 11.15
CA GLY A 355 -1.56 2.02 9.90
C GLY A 355 -2.98 2.02 9.34
N GLY A 356 -3.12 2.14 8.03
CA GLY A 356 -4.40 2.01 7.34
C GLY A 356 -4.44 0.77 6.45
N PHE A 357 -5.49 -0.02 6.55
CA PHE A 357 -5.70 -1.18 5.70
C PHE A 357 -6.83 -0.91 4.73
N PHE A 358 -6.63 -1.24 3.47
CA PHE A 358 -7.60 -1.04 2.40
C PHE A 358 -7.83 -2.34 1.65
N ALA A 359 -9.10 -2.60 1.34
CA ALA A 359 -9.50 -3.69 0.46
C ALA A 359 -10.58 -3.18 -0.50
N ILE A 360 -10.46 -3.48 -1.78
CA ILE A 360 -11.49 -3.26 -2.79
C ILE A 360 -11.81 -4.60 -3.41
N LYS A 361 -13.09 -4.95 -3.51
CA LYS A 361 -13.54 -6.15 -4.21
C LYS A 361 -14.49 -5.79 -5.36
N PRO A 362 -14.25 -6.29 -6.58
CA PRO A 362 -15.20 -6.14 -7.67
C PRO A 362 -16.44 -7.00 -7.41
N LEU A 363 -17.63 -6.48 -7.71
CA LEU A 363 -18.88 -7.23 -7.63
C LEU A 363 -19.15 -8.09 -8.88
N THR A 364 -18.34 -7.92 -9.92
CA THR A 364 -18.34 -8.76 -11.11
C THR A 364 -17.08 -9.63 -11.11
N PRO A 365 -17.19 -10.92 -11.43
CA PRO A 365 -16.03 -11.81 -11.54
C PRO A 365 -15.05 -11.27 -12.59
N SER A 366 -13.75 -11.55 -12.37
CA SER A 366 -12.71 -11.20 -13.32
C SER A 366 -12.93 -12.00 -14.60
N THR A 367 -12.91 -11.31 -15.75
CA THR A 367 -12.81 -11.98 -17.05
C THR A 367 -11.35 -12.09 -17.42
N THR A 368 -10.93 -13.21 -18.00
CA THR A 368 -9.57 -13.39 -18.51
C THR A 368 -9.28 -12.32 -19.56
N VAL A 369 -8.45 -11.35 -19.23
CA VAL A 369 -7.95 -10.35 -20.18
C VAL A 369 -6.56 -10.82 -20.61
N SER A 370 -6.34 -10.97 -21.93
CA SER A 370 -5.02 -11.21 -22.49
C SER A 370 -4.08 -10.06 -22.09
N ARG A 371 -3.11 -10.36 -21.21
CA ARG A 371 -2.09 -9.40 -20.81
C ARG A 371 -0.91 -9.48 -21.81
N PRO A 372 -0.22 -8.36 -22.07
CA PRO A 372 0.90 -8.38 -22.98
C PRO A 372 2.02 -9.29 -22.46
N SER A 373 2.71 -9.97 -23.37
CA SER A 373 3.62 -11.10 -23.14
C SER A 373 5.05 -10.71 -22.75
N TRP A 374 5.35 -9.42 -22.56
CA TRP A 374 6.69 -8.99 -22.21
C TRP A 374 6.92 -9.23 -20.71
N ASN A 375 7.41 -10.42 -20.40
CA ASN A 375 7.93 -10.74 -19.08
C ASN A 375 9.45 -10.66 -19.09
N VAL A 376 10.02 -10.28 -17.96
CA VAL A 376 11.44 -10.38 -17.68
C VAL A 376 11.69 -11.53 -16.72
N THR A 377 12.89 -12.11 -16.75
CA THR A 377 13.29 -13.11 -15.75
C THR A 377 13.39 -12.45 -14.37
N TRP A 378 13.33 -13.27 -13.32
CA TRP A 378 13.51 -12.81 -11.94
C TRP A 378 14.84 -12.06 -11.75
N ASP A 379 15.95 -12.60 -12.26
CA ASP A 379 17.27 -11.97 -12.14
C ASP A 379 17.31 -10.59 -12.80
N VAL A 380 16.64 -10.44 -13.93
CA VAL A 380 16.53 -9.15 -14.64
C VAL A 380 15.73 -8.15 -13.79
N PHE A 381 14.58 -8.57 -13.25
CA PHE A 381 13.77 -7.75 -12.37
C PHE A 381 14.57 -7.28 -11.15
N VAL A 382 15.24 -8.21 -10.46
CA VAL A 382 16.07 -7.94 -9.28
C VAL A 382 17.25 -7.02 -9.64
N THR A 383 17.86 -7.19 -10.80
CA THR A 383 18.95 -6.31 -11.26
C THR A 383 18.46 -4.87 -11.39
N ILE A 384 17.33 -4.64 -12.06
CA ILE A 384 16.75 -3.30 -12.22
C ILE A 384 16.33 -2.71 -10.88
N TRP A 385 15.66 -3.51 -10.05
CA TRP A 385 15.20 -3.11 -8.72
C TRP A 385 16.40 -2.73 -7.82
N ASN A 386 17.47 -3.52 -7.81
CA ASN A 386 18.69 -3.22 -7.06
C ASN A 386 19.40 -1.97 -7.59
N THR A 387 19.45 -1.77 -8.91
CA THR A 387 20.03 -0.55 -9.49
C THR A 387 19.26 0.69 -9.06
N LEU A 388 17.92 0.63 -9.02
CA LEU A 388 17.09 1.70 -8.47
C LEU A 388 17.40 1.96 -6.98
N MET A 389 17.42 0.90 -6.18
CA MET A 389 17.59 0.98 -4.72
C MET A 389 18.99 1.44 -4.29
N LYS A 390 20.00 1.26 -5.13
CA LYS A 390 21.37 1.76 -4.90
C LYS A 390 21.58 3.20 -5.36
N GLY A 391 20.65 3.77 -6.13
CA GLY A 391 20.75 5.13 -6.65
C GLY A 391 20.63 6.20 -5.56
N ASP A 392 21.37 7.30 -5.69
CA ASP A 392 21.27 8.45 -4.78
C ASP A 392 20.29 9.50 -5.31
N PHE A 393 19.14 9.64 -4.65
CA PHE A 393 18.10 10.61 -5.00
C PHE A 393 18.09 11.87 -4.11
N SER A 394 19.16 12.12 -3.34
CA SER A 394 19.24 13.28 -2.44
C SER A 394 19.41 14.62 -3.17
N GLN A 395 20.10 14.63 -4.32
CA GLN A 395 20.35 15.81 -5.16
C GLN A 395 19.91 15.55 -6.60
N LEU A 396 19.57 16.61 -7.35
CA LEU A 396 19.06 16.46 -8.72
C LEU A 396 20.07 15.76 -9.64
N THR A 397 21.33 16.16 -9.60
CA THR A 397 22.38 15.58 -10.45
C THR A 397 22.62 14.10 -10.14
N SER A 398 22.65 13.72 -8.86
CA SER A 398 22.80 12.31 -8.47
C SER A 398 21.56 11.49 -8.86
N ALA A 399 20.36 12.07 -8.74
CA ALA A 399 19.11 11.44 -9.13
C ALA A 399 19.01 11.23 -10.65
N GLN A 400 19.47 12.19 -11.45
CA GLN A 400 19.59 12.05 -12.91
C GLN A 400 20.60 10.93 -13.25
N GLN A 401 21.77 10.89 -12.62
CA GLN A 401 22.75 9.82 -12.81
C GLN A 401 22.18 8.43 -12.44
N ALA A 402 21.53 8.32 -11.28
CA ALA A 402 20.85 7.10 -10.84
C ALA A 402 19.74 6.69 -11.83
N THR A 403 18.97 7.67 -12.32
CA THR A 403 17.99 7.44 -13.38
C THR A 403 18.67 6.85 -14.61
N GLN A 404 19.70 7.50 -15.15
CA GLN A 404 20.43 7.02 -16.32
C GLN A 404 21.00 5.61 -16.15
N GLN A 405 21.46 5.23 -14.96
CA GLN A 405 21.93 3.85 -14.69
C GLN A 405 20.78 2.84 -14.85
N VAL A 406 19.61 3.12 -14.26
CA VAL A 406 18.41 2.29 -14.45
C VAL A 406 17.99 2.24 -15.92
N LEU A 407 18.05 3.36 -16.63
CA LEU A 407 17.67 3.43 -18.05
C LEU A 407 18.62 2.64 -18.95
N LYS A 408 19.92 2.70 -18.69
CA LYS A 408 20.94 1.92 -19.43
C LYS A 408 20.74 0.42 -19.24
N GLU A 409 20.45 -0.03 -18.02
CA GLU A 409 20.10 -1.43 -17.79
C GLU A 409 18.81 -1.82 -18.50
N ALA A 410 17.76 -1.01 -18.41
CA ALA A 410 16.51 -1.27 -19.12
C ALA A 410 16.72 -1.33 -20.66
N ALA A 411 17.51 -0.42 -21.22
CA ALA A 411 17.83 -0.38 -22.65
C ALA A 411 18.66 -1.60 -23.09
N ARG A 412 19.64 -2.04 -22.28
CA ARG A 412 20.42 -3.27 -22.53
C ARG A 412 19.51 -4.50 -22.64
N LEU A 413 18.37 -4.47 -21.98
CA LEU A 413 17.36 -5.54 -21.98
C LEU A 413 16.27 -5.35 -23.06
N GLY A 414 16.38 -4.34 -23.91
CA GLY A 414 15.41 -4.06 -24.97
C GLY A 414 14.08 -3.47 -24.46
N ILE A 415 14.04 -2.95 -23.24
CA ILE A 415 12.82 -2.42 -22.62
C ILE A 415 12.63 -0.98 -23.05
N VAL A 416 11.64 -0.75 -23.91
CA VAL A 416 11.34 0.56 -24.49
C VAL A 416 10.31 1.29 -23.62
N PRO A 417 10.55 2.55 -23.21
CA PRO A 417 9.56 3.32 -22.47
C PRO A 417 8.38 3.70 -23.35
N TRP A 418 7.20 3.74 -22.75
CA TRP A 418 6.09 4.50 -23.29
C TRP A 418 6.29 6.00 -23.00
N LYS A 419 6.07 6.87 -24.01
CA LYS A 419 6.29 8.33 -23.94
C LYS A 419 4.98 9.12 -24.01
N VAL A 420 4.82 10.15 -23.17
CA VAL A 420 3.70 11.12 -23.18
C VAL A 420 4.24 12.53 -23.22
N LYS A 421 3.85 13.29 -24.24
CA LYS A 421 4.12 14.73 -24.28
C LYS A 421 2.92 15.48 -23.73
N THR A 422 3.15 16.30 -22.71
CA THR A 422 2.19 17.28 -22.20
C THR A 422 2.57 18.67 -22.68
N HIS A 423 1.59 19.57 -22.75
CA HIS A 423 1.81 20.94 -23.22
C HIS A 423 1.22 21.94 -22.22
N PHE A 424 1.95 23.03 -21.98
CA PHE A 424 1.43 24.14 -21.21
C PHE A 424 0.42 24.94 -22.04
N ASN A 425 -0.83 25.05 -21.57
CA ASN A 425 -1.83 25.92 -22.18
C ASN A 425 -1.99 27.23 -21.37
N ALA A 426 -1.40 28.32 -21.88
CA ALA A 426 -1.43 29.65 -21.26
C ALA A 426 -2.87 30.22 -21.10
N THR A 427 -3.83 29.75 -21.89
CA THR A 427 -5.22 30.26 -21.84
C THR A 427 -6.02 29.68 -20.67
N LEU A 428 -5.68 28.47 -20.19
CA LEU A 428 -6.27 27.85 -18.99
C LEU A 428 -5.66 28.39 -17.68
N ALA A 429 -4.49 29.01 -17.76
CA ALA A 429 -3.77 29.59 -16.63
C ALA A 429 -4.44 30.87 -16.06
N THR A 430 -5.23 31.57 -16.87
CA THR A 430 -5.88 32.84 -16.49
C THR A 430 -7.25 32.67 -15.82
N THR A 431 -7.83 31.47 -15.81
CA THR A 431 -9.21 31.25 -15.31
C THR A 431 -9.33 30.90 -13.82
N LYS A 432 -8.24 30.90 -13.04
CA LYS A 432 -8.30 30.70 -11.57
C LYS A 432 -7.93 31.95 -10.77
N ARG A 433 -8.85 32.92 -10.76
CA ARG A 433 -9.09 33.85 -9.64
C ARG A 433 -10.53 34.37 -9.69
N VAL A 434 -11.50 33.46 -9.70
CA VAL A 434 -12.84 33.82 -9.22
C VAL A 434 -12.86 33.46 -7.74
N ARG A 435 -12.76 34.49 -6.89
CA ARG A 435 -13.22 34.36 -5.50
C ARG A 435 -14.72 34.10 -5.60
N ASP A 436 -15.15 32.89 -5.29
CA ASP A 436 -16.55 32.66 -4.91
C ASP A 436 -16.80 33.39 -3.58
N GLU A 437 -16.99 34.70 -3.65
CA GLU A 437 -17.79 35.40 -2.66
C GLU A 437 -19.26 35.13 -3.02
N PRO A 438 -20.06 34.57 -2.10
CA PRO A 438 -21.48 34.41 -2.36
C PRO A 438 -22.10 35.80 -2.49
N VAL A 439 -22.56 36.14 -3.70
CA VAL A 439 -23.40 37.32 -3.93
C VAL A 439 -24.75 37.04 -3.28
N VAL A 440 -24.91 37.53 -2.04
CA VAL A 440 -26.19 37.54 -1.34
C VAL A 440 -27.07 38.60 -2.00
N HIS A 441 -27.93 38.19 -2.93
CA HIS A 441 -29.08 39.02 -3.30
C HIS A 441 -30.09 38.99 -2.14
N ASN A 442 -30.02 40.00 -1.27
CA ASN A 442 -31.05 40.28 -0.26
C ASN A 442 -32.36 40.69 -0.97
N LEU A 443 -33.18 39.70 -1.31
CA LEU A 443 -34.54 39.85 -1.84
C LEU A 443 -35.56 39.96 -0.70
N GLN A 444 -35.33 40.86 0.27
CA GLN A 444 -36.34 41.24 1.27
C GLN A 444 -36.24 42.72 1.63
N SER A 445 -36.61 43.60 0.69
CA SER A 445 -37.04 44.97 1.00
C SER A 445 -37.95 45.56 -0.08
N ILE A 446 -39.06 44.87 -0.38
CA ILE A 446 -40.21 45.49 -1.07
C ILE A 446 -41.49 45.11 -0.32
N ILE A 447 -41.66 45.68 0.88
CA ILE A 447 -42.99 45.90 1.46
C ILE A 447 -43.33 47.36 1.15
N ARG A 448 -44.01 47.59 0.02
CA ARG A 448 -44.68 48.86 -0.25
C ARG A 448 -45.90 48.95 0.67
N LYS A 449 -45.80 49.74 1.74
CA LYS A 449 -46.96 50.25 2.47
C LYS A 449 -47.81 51.08 1.49
N LYS A 450 -48.98 50.55 1.10
CA LYS A 450 -50.06 51.36 0.53
C LYS A 450 -50.54 52.33 1.60
N LYS A 451 -50.51 53.63 1.29
CA LYS A 451 -51.19 54.69 2.04
C LYS A 451 -51.93 55.54 1.02
N LYS A 452 -53.27 55.50 1.03
CA LYS A 452 -54.17 56.66 1.12
C LYS A 452 -55.60 56.34 0.66
N ALA A 453 -56.52 56.99 1.38
CA ALA A 453 -57.97 57.12 1.23
C ALA A 453 -58.77 55.89 1.65
#